data_AF-A0A970EQW4-F1
#
_entry.id   AF-A0A970EQW4-F1
#
_cell.length_a   1.000
_cell.length_b   1.000
_cell.length_c   1.000
_cell.angle_alpha   90.00
_cell.angle_beta   90.00
_cell.angle_gamma   90.00
#
_symmetry.space_group_name_H-M   'P 1'
#
loop_
_entity.id
_entity.type
_entity.pdbx_description
1 polymer ?
#
loop_
_entity_poly.entity_id
_entity_poly.type
_entity_poly.pdbx_seq_one_letter_code
_entity_poly.pdbx_strand_id
1 'polypeptide(L)'
;MGYQQILLQARNLLEAEIAELRQQLEHKEASLKRLQTFFREPHLAGERTSLTQEIVTVLYTLVQDRAGGVPAREVVEAFLQRRRDVNESTIRSTLYQVTRKLSPTQVKVGDTIKHVKVRKQGPLYDVEEISPEKLTVHR
;
A
#
# COMPACT_ATOMS: atom_id res chain seq x y z
N MET A 1 -11.51 49.13 -15.08
CA MET A 1 -11.77 47.71 -14.77
C MET A 1 -13.26 47.58 -14.46
N GLY A 2 -14.05 47.05 -15.40
CA GLY A 2 -15.51 47.00 -15.26
C GLY A 2 -15.94 45.83 -14.36
N TYR A 3 -17.00 46.01 -13.59
CA TYR A 3 -17.56 44.99 -12.69
C TYR A 3 -17.82 43.64 -13.41
N GLN A 4 -18.21 43.69 -14.69
CA GLN A 4 -18.37 42.51 -15.54
C GLN A 4 -17.08 41.72 -15.79
N GLN A 5 -15.92 42.38 -15.93
CA GLN A 5 -14.64 41.70 -16.14
C GLN A 5 -14.20 40.95 -14.87
N ILE A 6 -14.43 41.53 -13.70
CA ILE A 6 -14.15 40.89 -12.40
C ILE A 6 -15.02 39.65 -12.21
N LEU A 7 -16.31 39.74 -12.56
CA LEU A 7 -17.24 38.61 -12.48
C LEU A 7 -16.85 37.47 -13.44
N LEU A 8 -16.42 37.81 -14.67
CA LEU A 8 -15.92 36.82 -15.63
C LEU A 8 -14.65 36.13 -15.14
N GLN A 9 -13.71 36.89 -14.56
CA GLN A 9 -12.47 36.34 -14.02
C GLN A 9 -12.74 35.42 -12.82
N ALA A 10 -13.62 35.83 -11.91
CA ALA A 10 -14.02 35.02 -10.76
C ALA A 10 -14.71 33.72 -11.20
N ARG A 11 -15.58 33.79 -12.21
CA ARG A 11 -16.22 32.61 -12.79
C ARG A 11 -15.20 31.63 -13.37
N ASN A 12 -14.24 32.10 -14.15
CA ASN A 12 -13.22 31.24 -14.77
C ASN A 12 -12.34 30.55 -13.72
N LEU A 13 -12.02 31.24 -12.63
CA LEU A 13 -11.26 30.68 -11.50
C LEU A 13 -12.03 29.56 -10.81
N LEU A 14 -13.32 29.77 -10.52
CA LEU A 14 -14.18 28.76 -9.93
C LEU A 14 -14.37 27.55 -10.84
N GLU A 15 -14.52 27.76 -12.15
CA GLU A 15 -14.64 26.66 -13.12
C GLU A 15 -13.37 25.79 -13.16
N ALA A 16 -12.19 26.42 -13.09
CA ALA A 16 -10.91 25.70 -13.03
C ALA A 16 -10.77 24.89 -11.73
N GLU A 17 -11.11 25.47 -10.59
CA GLU A 17 -11.03 24.80 -9.28
C GLU A 17 -12.01 23.62 -9.20
N ILE A 18 -13.23 23.77 -9.74
CA ILE A 18 -14.20 22.67 -9.85
C ILE A 18 -13.65 21.54 -10.73
N ALA A 19 -12.98 21.85 -11.83
CA ALA A 19 -12.39 20.84 -12.71
C ALA A 19 -11.28 20.05 -12.01
N GLU A 20 -10.41 20.73 -11.26
CA GLU A 20 -9.33 20.10 -10.49
C GLU A 20 -9.90 19.20 -9.38
N LEU A 21 -10.89 19.68 -8.62
CA LEU A 21 -11.54 18.90 -7.57
C LEU A 21 -12.22 17.65 -8.12
N ARG A 22 -12.82 17.73 -9.32
CA ARG A 22 -13.41 16.56 -10.00
C ARG A 22 -12.36 15.52 -10.38
N GLN A 23 -11.21 15.94 -10.92
CA GLN A 23 -10.12 15.01 -11.22
C GLN A 23 -9.57 14.33 -9.95
N GLN A 24 -9.39 15.09 -8.88
CA GLN A 24 -8.94 14.53 -7.60
C GLN A 24 -9.95 13.54 -7.03
N LEU A 25 -11.25 13.82 -7.15
CA LEU A 25 -12.31 12.92 -6.71
C LEU A 25 -12.32 11.62 -7.53
N GLU A 26 -12.27 11.71 -8.86
CA GLU A 26 -12.23 10.54 -9.74
C GLU A 26 -11.03 9.64 -9.43
N HIS A 27 -9.87 10.23 -9.18
CA HIS A 27 -8.68 9.48 -8.78
C HIS A 27 -8.88 8.76 -7.44
N LYS A 28 -9.46 9.43 -6.45
CA LYS A 28 -9.76 8.84 -5.13
C LYS A 28 -10.81 7.73 -5.22
N GLU A 29 -11.86 7.91 -6.02
CA GLU A 29 -12.90 6.91 -6.24
C GLU A 29 -12.35 5.66 -6.96
N ALA A 30 -11.49 5.85 -7.97
CA ALA A 30 -10.82 4.75 -8.63
C ALA A 30 -9.95 3.94 -7.65
N SER A 31 -9.20 4.62 -6.78
CA SER A 31 -8.39 3.99 -5.73
C SER A 31 -9.25 3.25 -4.70
N LEU A 32 -10.37 3.85 -4.26
CA LEU A 32 -11.33 3.19 -3.37
C LEU A 32 -11.96 1.96 -4.01
N LYS A 33 -12.28 2.00 -5.31
CA LYS A 33 -12.83 0.85 -6.03
C LYS A 33 -11.82 -0.29 -6.12
N ARG A 34 -10.55 0.00 -6.38
CA ARG A 34 -9.47 -1.01 -6.35
C ARG A 34 -9.33 -1.64 -4.96
N LEU A 35 -9.37 -0.82 -3.91
CA LEU A 35 -9.37 -1.30 -2.53
C LEU A 35 -10.59 -2.18 -2.24
N GLN A 36 -11.80 -1.77 -2.64
CA GLN A 36 -13.02 -2.56 -2.45
C GLN A 36 -12.98 -3.89 -3.20
N THR A 37 -12.46 -3.94 -4.43
CA THR A 37 -12.27 -5.19 -5.17
C THR A 37 -11.29 -6.10 -4.43
N PHE A 38 -10.17 -5.56 -3.94
CA PHE A 38 -9.23 -6.29 -3.12
C PHE A 38 -9.86 -6.82 -1.82
N PHE A 39 -10.79 -6.08 -1.21
CA PHE A 39 -11.52 -6.53 -0.01
C PHE A 39 -12.65 -7.54 -0.31
N ARG A 40 -13.16 -7.61 -1.54
CA ARG A 40 -14.27 -8.49 -1.93
C ARG A 40 -13.84 -9.88 -2.40
N GLU A 41 -12.58 -10.10 -2.72
CA GLU A 41 -12.09 -11.45 -3.03
C GLU A 41 -12.14 -12.31 -1.76
N PRO A 42 -13.06 -13.29 -1.66
CA PRO A 42 -13.08 -14.19 -0.52
C PRO A 42 -11.78 -15.01 -0.61
N HIS A 43 -10.91 -14.85 0.38
CA HIS A 43 -9.73 -15.69 0.52
C HIS A 43 -10.18 -17.15 0.53
N LEU A 44 -9.98 -17.85 -0.60
CA LEU A 44 -10.25 -19.27 -0.75
C LEU A 44 -9.57 -19.99 0.42
N ALA A 45 -10.39 -20.64 1.25
CA ALA A 45 -10.06 -21.21 2.56
C ALA A 45 -9.13 -22.44 2.51
N GLY A 46 -8.19 -22.50 1.56
CA GLY A 46 -7.26 -23.63 1.37
C GLY A 46 -5.82 -23.36 1.80
N GLU A 47 -5.35 -22.12 1.80
CA GLU A 47 -4.00 -21.74 2.24
C GLU A 47 -4.12 -20.64 3.30
N ARG A 48 -4.01 -20.99 4.58
CA ARG A 48 -3.84 -19.98 5.63
C ARG A 48 -2.53 -19.26 5.36
N THR A 49 -2.60 -18.09 4.76
CA THR A 49 -1.48 -17.15 4.67
C THR A 49 -0.92 -16.96 6.07
N SER A 50 0.39 -17.13 6.24
CA SER A 50 1.00 -16.92 7.56
C SER A 50 0.87 -15.46 7.98
N LEU A 51 0.82 -15.20 9.28
CA LEU A 51 0.78 -13.84 9.83
C LEU A 51 1.89 -12.96 9.24
N THR A 52 3.07 -13.54 9.02
CA THR A 52 4.19 -12.87 8.37
C THR A 52 3.84 -12.43 6.95
N GLN A 53 3.26 -13.31 6.13
CA GLN A 53 2.85 -12.96 4.77
C GLN A 53 1.77 -11.89 4.76
N GLU A 54 0.79 -11.95 5.68
CA GLU A 54 -0.25 -10.93 5.81
C GLU A 54 0.35 -9.55 6.13
N ILE A 55 1.24 -9.48 7.12
CA ILE A 55 1.92 -8.23 7.50
C ILE A 55 2.76 -7.67 6.36
N VAL A 56 3.53 -8.53 5.66
CA VAL A 56 4.36 -8.11 4.53
C VAL A 56 3.50 -7.70 3.33
N THR A 57 2.33 -8.30 3.15
CA THR A 57 1.36 -7.91 2.11
C THR A 57 0.81 -6.50 2.39
N VAL A 58 0.46 -6.19 3.65
CA VAL A 58 0.04 -4.83 4.03
C VAL A 58 1.16 -3.82 3.76
N LEU A 59 2.39 -4.12 4.19
CA LEU A 59 3.54 -3.26 3.92
C LEU A 59 3.73 -3.04 2.41
N TYR A 60 3.66 -4.12 1.62
CA TYR A 60 3.82 -4.06 0.17
C TYR A 60 2.82 -3.08 -0.45
N THR A 61 1.53 -3.18 -0.11
CA THR A 61 0.51 -2.26 -0.61
C THR A 61 0.80 -0.81 -0.25
N LEU A 62 1.16 -0.54 1.02
CA LEU A 62 1.43 0.83 1.48
C LEU A 62 2.65 1.47 0.78
N VAL A 63 3.65 0.65 0.43
CA VAL A 63 4.84 1.13 -0.30
C VAL A 63 4.52 1.43 -1.77
N GLN A 64 3.62 0.69 -2.41
CA GLN A 64 3.23 1.01 -3.80
C GLN A 64 2.59 2.39 -3.93
N ASP A 65 1.93 2.87 -2.87
CA ASP A 65 1.29 4.19 -2.85
C ASP A 65 2.26 5.33 -2.47
N ARG A 66 3.53 5.03 -2.11
CA ARG A 66 4.50 6.03 -1.65
C ARG A 66 5.94 5.75 -2.10
N ALA A 67 6.55 6.73 -2.77
CA ALA A 67 7.99 6.71 -3.00
C ALA A 67 8.75 6.97 -1.68
N GLY A 68 9.47 5.97 -1.15
CA GLY A 68 10.41 6.16 -0.03
C GLY A 68 10.19 5.34 1.24
N GLY A 69 9.24 4.40 1.23
CA GLY A 69 8.99 3.50 2.37
C GLY A 69 8.00 4.06 3.40
N VAL A 70 7.66 3.21 4.37
CA VAL A 70 6.52 3.38 5.27
C VAL A 70 6.94 3.15 6.72
N PRO A 71 6.58 4.01 7.68
CA PRO A 71 6.90 3.79 9.08
C PRO A 71 6.10 2.60 9.65
N ALA A 72 6.68 1.88 10.61
CA ALA A 72 6.01 0.73 11.25
C ALA A 72 4.63 1.06 11.83
N ARG A 73 4.44 2.29 12.32
CA ARG A 73 3.16 2.75 12.87
C ARG A 73 2.04 2.66 11.84
N GLU A 74 2.29 3.09 10.61
CA GLU A 74 1.26 3.06 9.56
C GLU A 74 0.93 1.63 9.13
N VAL A 75 1.93 0.75 9.11
CA VAL A 75 1.70 -0.69 8.86
C VAL A 75 0.82 -1.29 9.96
N VAL A 76 1.09 -0.95 11.22
CA VAL A 76 0.28 -1.39 12.37
C VAL A 76 -1.15 -0.88 12.25
N GLU A 77 -1.35 0.40 12.00
CA GLU A 77 -2.68 1.00 11.86
C GLU A 77 -3.47 0.35 10.72
N ALA A 78 -2.85 0.16 9.54
CA ALA A 78 -3.48 -0.50 8.41
C ALA A 78 -3.78 -1.99 8.66
N PHE A 79 -2.92 -2.70 9.40
CA PHE A 79 -3.15 -4.10 9.76
C PHE A 79 -4.29 -4.25 10.77
N LEU A 80 -4.31 -3.42 11.82
CA LEU A 80 -5.33 -3.46 12.88
C LEU A 80 -6.73 -3.07 12.38
N GLN A 81 -6.82 -2.29 11.29
CA GLN A 81 -8.09 -2.04 10.61
C GLN A 81 -8.71 -3.31 10.02
N ARG A 82 -7.88 -4.29 9.61
CA ARG A 82 -8.31 -5.57 9.01
C ARG A 82 -8.46 -6.66 10.05
N ARG A 83 -7.54 -6.73 11.02
CA ARG A 83 -7.39 -7.86 11.94
C ARG A 83 -7.02 -7.36 13.34
N ARG A 84 -7.93 -7.50 14.31
CA ARG A 84 -7.78 -6.96 15.68
C ARG A 84 -7.32 -7.98 16.73
N ASP A 85 -7.17 -9.23 16.35
CA ASP A 85 -6.71 -10.33 17.20
C ASP A 85 -5.18 -10.36 17.38
N VAL A 86 -4.45 -9.53 16.64
CA VAL A 86 -2.99 -9.39 16.75
C VAL A 86 -2.65 -8.06 17.39
N ASN A 87 -1.74 -8.08 18.36
CA ASN A 87 -1.29 -6.86 19.04
C ASN A 87 -0.20 -6.11 18.23
N GLU A 88 -0.01 -4.84 18.56
CA GLU A 88 0.99 -3.99 17.90
C GLU A 88 2.43 -4.52 18.04
N SER A 89 2.79 -5.08 19.19
CA SER A 89 4.15 -5.58 19.44
C SER A 89 4.49 -6.79 18.57
N THR A 90 3.54 -7.70 18.33
CA THR A 90 3.70 -8.83 17.40
C THR A 90 3.88 -8.33 15.96
N ILE A 91 3.13 -7.31 15.55
CA ILE A 91 3.27 -6.75 14.20
C ILE A 91 4.66 -6.12 14.02
N ARG A 92 5.08 -5.27 14.96
CA ARG A 92 6.39 -4.61 14.93
C ARG A 92 7.56 -5.60 14.99
N SER A 93 7.48 -6.61 15.85
CA SER A 93 8.51 -7.64 15.95
C SER A 93 8.58 -8.49 14.67
N THR A 94 7.43 -8.80 14.05
CA THR A 94 7.40 -9.49 12.76
C THR A 94 8.06 -8.64 11.67
N LEU A 95 7.73 -7.35 11.58
CA LEU A 95 8.38 -6.41 10.65
C LEU A 95 9.91 -6.38 10.84
N TYR A 96 10.36 -6.34 12.09
CA TYR A 96 11.77 -6.41 12.39
C TYR A 96 12.41 -7.74 11.96
N GLN A 97 11.76 -8.87 12.24
CA GLN A 97 12.27 -10.20 11.86
C GLN A 97 12.39 -10.36 10.35
N VAL A 98 11.39 -9.93 9.58
CA VAL A 98 11.41 -10.07 8.11
C VAL A 98 12.47 -9.22 7.44
N THR A 99 12.85 -8.07 8.02
CA THR A 99 13.96 -7.26 7.47
C THR A 99 15.31 -7.97 7.54
N ARG A 100 15.45 -8.95 8.43
CA ARG A 100 16.67 -9.74 8.63
C ARG A 100 16.67 -11.06 7.87
N LYS A 101 15.54 -11.44 7.26
CA LYS A 101 15.48 -12.68 6.47
C LYS A 101 16.26 -12.52 5.17
N LEU A 102 17.08 -13.53 4.87
CA LEU A 102 17.77 -13.65 3.59
C LEU A 102 16.79 -14.07 2.49
N SER A 103 15.84 -14.95 2.81
CA SER A 103 14.84 -15.44 1.88
C SER A 103 13.73 -14.41 1.64
N PRO A 104 13.36 -14.17 0.36
CA PRO A 104 12.21 -13.33 0.04
C PRO A 104 10.93 -13.95 0.60
N THR A 105 10.03 -13.08 1.07
CA THR A 105 8.71 -13.50 1.54
C THR A 105 7.76 -13.55 0.36
N GLN A 106 7.01 -14.63 0.22
CA GLN A 106 5.95 -14.74 -0.78
C GLN A 106 4.72 -13.98 -0.33
N VAL A 107 4.27 -13.02 -1.12
CA VAL A 107 3.03 -12.28 -0.90
C VAL A 107 2.10 -12.48 -2.09
N LYS A 108 0.81 -12.67 -1.81
CA LYS A 108 -0.22 -12.78 -2.84
C LYS A 108 -0.83 -11.39 -3.06
N VAL A 109 -0.74 -10.90 -4.29
CA VAL A 109 -1.27 -9.59 -4.70
C VAL A 109 -2.19 -9.83 -5.90
N GLY A 110 -3.51 -9.80 -5.65
CA GLY A 110 -4.52 -10.27 -6.61
C GLY A 110 -4.28 -11.74 -6.97
N ASP A 111 -4.18 -12.02 -8.26
CA ASP A 111 -3.92 -13.37 -8.79
C ASP A 111 -2.43 -13.74 -8.88
N THR A 112 -1.52 -12.83 -8.51
CA THR A 112 -0.08 -13.03 -8.66
C THR A 112 0.61 -13.26 -7.32
N ILE A 113 1.53 -14.24 -7.28
CA ILE A 113 2.46 -14.42 -6.17
C ILE A 113 3.72 -13.62 -6.49
N LYS A 114 4.06 -12.69 -5.60
CA LYS A 114 5.29 -11.89 -5.67
C LYS A 114 6.25 -12.32 -4.56
N HIS A 115 7.55 -12.34 -4.87
CA HIS A 115 8.61 -12.56 -3.91
C HIS A 115 9.20 -11.21 -3.51
N VAL A 116 9.03 -10.84 -2.25
CA VAL A 116 9.42 -9.51 -1.75
C VAL A 116 10.46 -9.61 -0.65
N LYS A 117 11.49 -8.76 -0.75
CA LYS A 117 12.48 -8.57 0.31
C LYS A 117 12.19 -7.28 1.04
N VAL A 118 12.00 -7.38 2.34
CA VAL A 118 11.73 -6.22 3.20
C VAL A 118 13.06 -5.57 3.55
N ARG A 119 13.17 -4.27 3.31
CA ARG A 119 14.33 -3.45 3.65
C ARG A 119 13.93 -2.44 4.73
N LYS A 120 14.87 -2.10 5.61
CA LYS A 120 14.67 -1.07 6.63
C LYS A 120 15.67 0.06 6.41
N GLN A 121 15.15 1.27 6.22
CA GLN A 121 15.93 2.49 6.03
C GLN A 121 15.58 3.44 7.19
N GLY A 122 16.41 3.42 8.25
CA GLY A 122 16.12 4.19 9.46
C GLY A 122 14.79 3.78 10.12
N PRO A 123 13.81 4.69 10.27
CA PRO A 123 12.48 4.38 10.82
C PRO A 123 11.50 3.79 9.79
N LEU A 124 11.86 3.80 8.49
CA LEU A 124 11.00 3.40 7.39
C LEU A 124 11.27 1.96 6.94
N TYR A 125 10.21 1.28 6.52
CA TYR A 125 10.23 -0.05 5.92
C TYR A 125 9.86 0.06 4.46
N ASP A 126 10.60 -0.63 3.63
CA ASP A 126 10.45 -0.63 2.18
C ASP A 126 10.45 -2.06 1.66
N VAL A 127 9.99 -2.27 0.43
CA VAL A 127 9.95 -3.58 -0.22
C VAL A 127 10.63 -3.55 -1.57
N GLU A 128 11.41 -4.59 -1.83
CA GLU A 128 12.00 -4.84 -3.14
C GLU A 128 11.38 -6.09 -3.72
N GLU A 129 10.79 -5.97 -4.91
CA GLU A 129 10.32 -7.12 -5.68
C GLU A 129 11.51 -7.86 -6.30
N ILE A 130 11.61 -9.16 -6.02
CA ILE A 130 12.62 -10.03 -6.58
C ILE A 130 11.95 -10.90 -7.65
N SER A 131 12.38 -10.72 -8.89
CA SER A 131 11.96 -11.57 -10.00
C SER A 131 12.41 -13.02 -9.76
N PRO A 132 11.60 -14.02 -10.13
CA PRO A 132 11.90 -15.43 -9.89
C PRO A 132 13.22 -15.89 -10.55
N GLU A 133 13.67 -15.24 -11.61
CA GLU A 133 14.96 -15.49 -12.28
C GLU A 133 16.19 -15.23 -11.39
N LYS A 134 16.05 -14.41 -10.34
CA LYS A 134 17.13 -14.10 -9.38
C LYS A 134 17.16 -15.04 -8.16
N LEU A 135 16.21 -15.98 -8.05
CA LEU A 135 16.17 -16.95 -6.95
C LEU A 135 17.18 -18.11 -7.13
N THR A 136 17.85 -18.19 -8.28
CA THR A 136 18.65 -19.35 -8.73
C THR A 136 20.16 -19.23 -8.54
N VAL A 137 20.68 -18.20 -7.86
CA VAL A 137 22.13 -18.05 -7.64
C VAL A 137 22.44 -18.15 -6.16
N HIS A 138 22.67 -19.37 -5.71
CA HIS A 138 23.73 -19.79 -4.77
C HIS A 138 23.41 -21.22 -4.31
N ARG A 139 23.91 -22.18 -5.08
CA ARG A 139 24.23 -23.53 -4.60
C ARG A 139 25.75 -23.66 -4.60
#